data_AF-A0A925RK32-F1
#
_entry.id   AF-A0A925RK32-F1
#
_cell.length_a   1.000
_cell.length_b   1.000
_cell.length_c   1.000
_cell.angle_alpha   90.00
_cell.angle_beta   90.00
_cell.angle_gamma   90.00
#
_symmetry.space_group_name_H-M   'P 1'
#
loop_
_entity.id
_entity.type
_entity.pdbx_description
1 polymer ?
#
loop_
_entity_poly.entity_id
_entity_poly.type
_entity_poly.pdbx_seq_one_letter_code
_entity_poly.pdbx_strand_id
1 'polypeptide(L)' 'MSAHCDQLSAYIDGQLDDAETEAFAHHLATCESCEAAAHDALQLVALETAARLKRP' A
#
# COMPACT_ATOMS: atom_id res chain seq x y z
N MET A 1 -5.55 -13.48 8.82
CA MET A 1 -5.20 -12.09 9.17
C MET A 1 -4.03 -12.17 10.12
N SER A 2 -2.84 -11.80 9.64
CA SER A 2 -1.60 -11.81 10.40
C SER A 2 -1.28 -10.36 10.81
N ALA A 3 -0.45 -10.16 11.84
CA ALA A 3 -0.06 -8.82 12.30
C ALA A 3 0.51 -7.93 11.18
N HIS A 4 1.12 -8.53 10.14
CA HIS A 4 1.59 -7.80 8.98
C HIS A 4 0.45 -7.18 8.16
N CYS A 5 -0.71 -7.83 8.02
CA CYS A 5 -1.83 -7.29 7.25
C CYS A 5 -2.33 -5.94 7.79
N ASP A 6 -2.16 -5.69 9.09
CA ASP A 6 -2.53 -4.44 9.74
C ASP A 6 -1.57 -3.27 9.39
N GLN A 7 -0.37 -3.58 8.85
CA GLN A 7 0.64 -2.61 8.45
C GLN A 7 0.44 -2.06 7.02
N LEU A 8 -0.59 -2.52 6.29
CA LEU A 8 -0.82 -2.12 4.90
C LEU A 8 -0.99 -0.60 4.74
N SER A 9 -1.77 0.05 5.61
CA SER A 9 -1.92 1.52 5.53
C SER A 9 -0.58 2.21 5.76
N ALA A 10 0.16 1.81 6.79
CA ALA A 10 1.46 2.40 7.12
C ALA A 10 2.47 2.22 5.97
N TYR A 11 2.44 1.09 5.26
CA TYR A 11 3.27 0.87 4.07
C TYR A 11 2.90 1.83 2.93
N ILE A 12 1.62 1.99 2.62
CA ILE A 12 1.14 2.90 1.57
C ILE A 12 1.42 4.37 1.93
N ASP A 13 1.25 4.73 3.20
CA ASP A 13 1.49 6.07 3.72
C ASP A 13 3.00 6.38 3.90
N GLY A 14 3.88 5.40 3.68
CA GLY A 14 5.34 5.55 3.82
C GLY A 14 5.80 5.78 5.27
N GLN A 15 5.05 5.24 6.23
CA GLN A 15 5.30 5.40 7.67
C GLN A 15 6.12 4.26 8.29
N LEU A 16 6.40 3.20 7.54
CA LEU A 16 7.27 2.12 7.96
C LEU A 16 8.73 2.52 7.83
N ASP A 17 9.57 2.05 8.75
CA ASP A 17 11.02 2.17 8.59
C ASP A 17 11.56 1.25 7.47
N ASP A 18 12.84 1.37 7.13
CA ASP A 18 13.45 0.60 6.04
C ASP A 18 13.33 -0.92 6.27
N ALA A 19 13.48 -1.39 7.52
CA ALA A 19 13.43 -2.81 7.85
C ALA A 19 11.99 -3.35 7.83
N GLU A 20 11.03 -2.56 8.33
CA GLU A 20 9.61 -2.87 8.27
C GLU A 20 9.09 -2.87 6.83
N THR A 21 9.58 -1.94 6.00
CA THR A 21 9.24 -1.85 4.58
C THR A 21 9.72 -3.08 3.82
N GLU A 22 10.95 -3.52 4.05
CA GLU A 22 11.49 -4.74 3.42
C GLU A 22 10.72 -5.99 3.86
N ALA A 23 10.44 -6.11 5.15
CA ALA A 23 9.65 -7.21 5.69
C ALA A 23 8.23 -7.24 5.11
N PHE A 24 7.58 -6.08 5.00
CA PHE A 24 6.25 -5.97 4.42
C PHE A 24 6.25 -6.22 2.91
N ALA A 25 7.28 -5.82 2.19
CA ALA A 25 7.45 -6.15 0.77
C ALA A 25 7.55 -7.68 0.55
N HIS A 26 8.26 -8.40 1.42
CA HIS A 26 8.27 -9.85 1.41
C HIS A 26 6.89 -10.45 1.74
N HIS A 27 6.14 -9.84 2.67
CA HIS A 27 4.78 -10.25 2.96
C HIS A 27 3.85 -10.07 1.76
N LEU A 28 3.91 -8.92 1.06
CA LEU A 28 3.14 -8.66 -0.15
C LEU A 28 3.35 -9.72 -1.23
N ALA A 29 4.58 -10.20 -1.39
CA ALA A 29 4.91 -11.26 -2.38
C ALA A 29 4.31 -12.64 -2.03
N THR A 30 3.84 -12.84 -0.80
CA THR A 30 3.36 -14.14 -0.29
C THR A 30 1.90 -14.12 0.16
N CYS A 31 1.26 -12.95 0.16
CA CYS A 31 -0.09 -12.76 0.67
C CYS A 31 -0.98 -12.08 -0.38
N GLU A 32 -1.71 -12.89 -1.16
CA GLU A 32 -2.59 -12.44 -2.24
C GLU A 32 -3.63 -11.40 -1.77
N SER A 33 -4.12 -11.51 -0.53
CA SER A 33 -5.07 -10.54 0.00
C SER A 33 -4.44 -9.16 0.25
N CYS A 34 -3.19 -9.13 0.72
CA CYS A 34 -2.48 -7.87 0.93
C CYS A 34 -2.01 -7.28 -0.40
N GLU A 35 -1.61 -8.14 -1.35
CA GLU A 35 -1.30 -7.72 -2.72
C GLU A 35 -2.50 -7.05 -3.39
N ALA A 36 -3.67 -7.70 -3.36
CA ALA A 36 -4.89 -7.13 -3.93
C ALA A 36 -5.28 -5.81 -3.25
N ALA A 37 -5.25 -5.76 -1.91
CA ALA A 37 -5.59 -4.55 -1.18
C ALA A 37 -4.58 -3.40 -1.42
N ALA A 38 -3.28 -3.71 -1.53
CA ALA A 38 -2.27 -2.72 -1.90
C ALA A 38 -2.49 -2.19 -3.32
N HIS A 39 -2.83 -3.07 -4.25
CA HIS A 39 -3.13 -2.70 -5.63
C HIS A 39 -4.33 -1.74 -5.71
N ASP A 40 -5.42 -2.07 -5.03
CA ASP A 40 -6.62 -1.23 -4.97
C ASP A 40 -6.31 0.15 -4.37
N ALA A 41 -5.55 0.20 -3.27
CA ALA A 41 -5.14 1.45 -2.64
C ALA A 41 -4.30 2.33 -3.58
N LEU A 42 -3.33 1.76 -4.29
CA LEU A 42 -2.49 2.48 -5.25
C LEU A 42 -3.28 3.01 -6.44
N GLN A 43 -4.26 2.24 -6.94
CA GLN A 43 -5.14 2.70 -8.01
C GLN A 43 -5.97 3.93 -7.58
N LEU A 44 -6.48 3.93 -6.35
CA LEU A 44 -7.23 5.07 -5.80
C LEU A 44 -6.35 6.32 -5.73
N VAL A 45 -5.13 6.22 -5.20
CA VAL A 45 -4.17 7.33 -5.14
C VAL A 45 -3.87 7.87 -6.55
N ALA A 46 -3.68 6.99 -7.54
CA ALA A 46 -3.45 7.39 -8.93
C ALA A 46 -4.65 8.16 -9.53
N LEU A 47 -5.88 7.72 -9.23
CA LEU A 47 -7.10 8.41 -9.66
C LEU A 47 -7.25 9.78 -8.99
N GLU A 48 -7.00 9.87 -7.68
CA GLU A 48 -7.09 11.13 -6.93
C GLU A 48 -6.07 12.16 -7.42
N THR A 49 -4.82 11.73 -7.63
CA THR A 49 -3.76 12.58 -8.16
C THR A 49 -4.11 13.05 -9.58
N ALA A 50 -4.60 12.17 -10.44
CA ALA A 50 -5.07 12.53 -11.77
C ALA A 50 -6.26 13.52 -11.74
N ALA A 51 -7.20 13.34 -10.80
CA ALA A 51 -8.33 14.24 -10.63
C ALA A 51 -7.89 15.64 -10.17
N ARG A 52 -6.91 15.74 -9.26
CA ARG A 52 -6.33 17.02 -8.82
C ARG A 52 -5.68 17.79 -9.97
N LEU A 53 -4.95 17.11 -10.85
CA LEU A 53 -4.31 17.72 -12.01
C LEU A 53 -5.32 18.25 -13.04
N LYS A 54 -6.51 17.65 -13.13
CA LYS A 54 -7.58 18.04 -14.05
C LYS A 54 -8.50 19.14 -13.51
N ARG A 55 -8.28 19.59 -12.27
CA ARG A 55 -9.12 20.62 -11.65
C ARG A 55 -8.68 22.01 -12.16
N PRO A 56 -9.56 22.79 -12.81
CA PRO A 56 -9.22 24.09 -13.38
C PRO A 56 -8.89 25.14 -12.31
#